data_AF-A0A9N9T486-F1
#
_entry.id   AF-A0A9N9T486-F1
#
_cell.length_a   1.000
_cell.length_b   1.000
_cell.length_c   1.000
_cell.angle_alpha   90.00
_cell.angle_beta   90.00
_cell.angle_gamma   90.00
#
_symmetry.space_group_name_H-M   'P 1'
#
loop_
_entity.id
_entity.type
_entity.pdbx_description
1 polymer ?
#
loop_
_entity_poly.entity_id
_entity_poly.type
_entity_poly.pdbx_seq_one_letter_code
_entity_poly.pdbx_strand_id
1 'polypeptide(L)'
;MADFKVVTSDFVNLQISTSKDDLSFNEKRFPKDITISDLKVKLELITGGSCNTMQLQAFNKDNKCICSLENNSALLGSYPLEDGMRLHVIDNFLMRNELDFGNVPKFELSHDEYEKKGDTVRSFLMKNKLGKYNQENIQKKEQLEEEEKKLTESIKIGSRCKVSVQNASDKLGTIMYTGQVEGLSGYWIGVKYDEPLGKNDGRSASKKSFKVQKLPPKENATDEHCFRVFHQIQAWYSNPLDPLKYGWKKGDRGLEPITSNDSSR
;
A
#
# COMPACT_ATOMS: atom_id res chain seq x y z
N MET A 1 48.68 -11.58 23.26
CA MET A 1 47.65 -10.55 23.03
C MET A 1 46.76 -11.08 21.93
N ALA A 2 45.45 -11.17 22.15
CA ALA A 2 44.55 -11.65 21.11
C ALA A 2 44.40 -10.55 20.04
N ASP A 3 44.77 -10.85 18.80
CA ASP A 3 44.54 -9.98 17.66
C ASP A 3 43.05 -9.99 17.33
N PHE A 4 42.33 -8.97 17.79
CA PHE A 4 40.92 -8.78 17.45
C PHE A 4 40.84 -8.13 16.06
N LYS A 5 40.44 -8.92 15.06
CA LYS A 5 40.10 -8.39 13.73
C LYS A 5 38.63 -7.98 13.72
N VAL A 6 38.37 -6.68 13.85
CA VAL A 6 37.02 -6.13 13.69
C VAL A 6 36.66 -6.15 12.20
N VAL A 7 35.86 -7.14 11.80
CA VAL A 7 35.33 -7.24 10.42
C VAL A 7 33.99 -6.53 10.40
N THR A 8 34.00 -5.21 10.23
CA THR A 8 32.79 -4.44 9.93
C THR A 8 32.72 -4.18 8.43
N SER A 9 31.53 -4.30 7.84
CA SER A 9 31.29 -3.86 6.46
C SER A 9 31.67 -2.39 6.28
N ASP A 10 32.33 -2.07 5.17
CA ASP A 10 32.72 -0.70 4.77
C ASP A 10 31.51 0.19 4.44
N PHE A 11 30.33 -0.43 4.28
CA PHE A 11 29.08 0.24 3.94
C PHE A 11 28.00 -0.04 4.97
N VAL A 12 27.04 0.87 5.06
CA VAL A 12 25.82 0.76 5.85
C VAL A 12 24.60 1.06 4.98
N ASN A 13 23.54 0.27 5.14
CA ASN A 13 22.25 0.50 4.49
C ASN A 13 21.30 1.19 5.46
N LEU A 14 20.92 2.42 5.15
CA LEU A 14 20.09 3.26 6.02
C LEU A 14 18.77 3.62 5.31
N GLN A 15 17.69 3.62 6.07
CA GLN A 15 16.40 4.13 5.61
C GLN A 15 16.35 5.65 5.81
N ILE A 16 16.09 6.39 4.74
CA ILE A 16 16.00 7.85 4.83
C ILE A 16 14.57 8.25 5.17
N SER A 17 14.40 9.29 5.97
CA SER A 17 13.09 9.90 6.23
C SER A 17 13.23 11.40 6.44
N THR A 18 12.16 12.15 6.27
CA THR A 18 12.17 13.62 6.37
C THR A 18 11.18 14.13 7.40
N SER A 19 11.35 15.32 7.94
CA SER A 19 10.35 15.96 8.81
C SER A 19 9.10 16.45 8.08
N LYS A 20 9.16 16.66 6.75
CA LYS A 20 8.00 17.11 5.93
C LYS A 20 7.10 15.96 5.48
N ASP A 21 7.68 14.82 5.08
CA ASP A 21 6.90 13.62 4.73
C ASP A 21 7.31 12.42 5.59
N ASP A 22 6.29 11.70 6.08
CA ASP A 22 6.47 10.44 6.82
C ASP A 22 6.81 9.23 5.93
N LEU A 23 6.79 9.39 4.60
CA LEU A 23 6.86 8.27 3.65
C LEU A 23 7.86 8.53 2.53
N SER A 24 9.12 8.19 2.79
CA SER A 24 10.03 7.74 1.72
C SER A 24 11.08 6.78 2.28
N PHE A 25 10.66 5.54 2.63
CA PHE A 25 11.58 4.47 3.01
C PHE A 25 12.36 3.94 1.80
N ASN A 26 13.18 4.81 1.21
CA ASN A 26 14.21 4.40 0.29
C ASN A 26 15.43 4.00 1.13
N GLU A 27 15.72 2.72 1.14
CA GLU A 27 16.98 2.23 1.69
C GLU A 27 18.12 2.67 0.77
N LYS A 28 19.12 3.34 1.36
CA LYS A 28 20.28 3.83 0.65
C LYS A 28 21.55 3.32 1.32
N ARG A 29 22.49 2.90 0.47
CA ARG A 29 23.80 2.44 0.88
C ARG A 29 24.77 3.61 0.93
N PHE A 30 25.39 3.81 2.09
CA PHE A 30 26.43 4.81 2.30
C PHE A 30 27.73 4.16 2.75
N PRO A 31 28.89 4.67 2.33
CA PRO A 31 30.16 4.18 2.82
C PRO A 31 30.44 4.81 4.20
N LYS A 32 31.06 4.06 5.12
CA LYS A 32 31.27 4.48 6.52
C LYS A 32 32.39 5.52 6.69
N ASP A 33 33.25 5.65 5.69
CA ASP A 33 34.32 6.65 5.61
C ASP A 33 33.84 8.02 5.13
N ILE A 34 32.54 8.18 4.83
CA ILE A 34 31.99 9.48 4.46
C ILE A 34 31.90 10.40 5.67
N THR A 35 32.24 11.67 5.49
CA THR A 35 32.01 12.69 6.51
C THR A 35 30.52 13.02 6.64
N ILE A 36 30.10 13.50 7.80
CA ILE A 36 28.71 13.95 7.98
C ILE A 36 28.38 15.15 7.06
N SER A 37 29.35 16.03 6.77
CA SER A 37 29.18 17.09 5.78
C SER A 37 28.87 16.54 4.38
N ASP A 38 29.66 15.57 3.90
CA ASP A 38 29.44 15.00 2.57
C ASP A 38 28.14 14.18 2.51
N LEU A 39 27.77 13.54 3.63
CA LEU A 39 26.49 12.87 3.77
C LEU A 39 25.32 13.85 3.63
N LYS A 40 25.38 15.02 4.27
CA LYS A 40 24.36 16.08 4.15
C LYS A 40 24.22 16.57 2.71
N VAL A 41 25.31 16.76 1.98
CA VAL A 41 25.26 17.13 0.54
C VAL A 41 24.55 16.05 -0.29
N LYS A 42 24.79 14.77 -0.02
CA LYS A 42 24.07 13.67 -0.68
C LYS A 42 22.59 13.66 -0.31
N LEU A 43 22.26 13.90 0.95
CA LEU A 43 20.89 13.95 1.44
C LEU A 43 20.13 15.16 0.91
N GLU A 44 20.79 16.28 0.63
CA GLU A 44 20.20 17.46 0.00
C GLU A 44 19.61 17.13 -1.38
N LEU A 45 20.34 16.37 -2.21
CA LEU A 45 19.83 15.92 -3.50
C LEU A 45 18.68 14.91 -3.39
N ILE A 46 18.62 14.15 -2.30
CA ILE A 46 17.60 13.11 -2.09
C ILE A 46 16.33 13.69 -1.46
N THR A 47 16.48 14.60 -0.49
CA THR A 47 15.38 15.08 0.37
C THR A 47 14.95 16.51 0.03
N GLY A 48 15.77 17.26 -0.70
CA GLY A 48 15.56 18.68 -1.00
C GLY A 48 15.79 19.60 0.19
N GLY A 49 16.36 19.10 1.29
CA GLY A 49 16.73 19.91 2.46
C GLY A 49 18.14 20.48 2.31
N SER A 50 18.38 21.70 2.81
CA SER A 50 19.69 22.35 2.62
C SER A 50 20.74 21.77 3.57
N CYS A 51 21.94 21.46 3.07
CA CYS A 51 23.03 20.92 3.90
C CYS A 51 23.40 21.80 5.10
N ASN A 52 23.17 23.11 5.03
CA ASN A 52 23.51 24.06 6.10
C ASN A 52 22.50 24.06 7.25
N THR A 53 21.22 23.82 6.98
CA THR A 53 20.14 23.84 7.97
C THR A 53 19.70 22.44 8.41
N MET A 54 20.07 21.43 7.63
CA MET A 54 19.74 20.03 7.86
C MET A 54 20.38 19.48 9.15
N GLN A 55 19.51 18.93 10.01
CA GLN A 55 19.88 18.15 11.18
C GLN A 55 19.57 16.67 10.95
N LEU A 56 20.46 15.80 11.44
CA LEU A 56 20.40 14.35 11.22
C LEU A 56 20.24 13.64 12.56
N GLN A 57 19.18 12.84 12.68
CA GLN A 57 18.93 11.99 13.83
C GLN A 57 18.82 10.53 13.40
N ALA A 58 19.48 9.63 14.12
CA ALA A 58 19.40 8.21 13.87
C ALA A 58 18.41 7.52 14.82
N PHE A 59 17.57 6.66 14.25
CA PHE A 59 16.55 5.89 14.94
C PHE A 59 16.76 4.40 14.70
N ASN A 60 16.50 3.60 15.73
CA ASN A 60 16.52 2.14 15.61
C ASN A 60 15.22 1.61 14.96
N LYS A 61 15.16 0.31 14.69
CA LYS A 61 13.96 -0.41 14.19
C LYS A 61 12.73 -0.22 15.09
N ASP A 62 12.96 0.00 16.40
CA ASP A 62 11.90 0.29 17.38
C ASP A 62 11.50 1.78 17.43
N ASN A 63 11.93 2.61 16.47
CA ASN A 63 11.74 4.06 16.44
C ASN A 63 12.28 4.80 17.67
N LYS A 64 13.27 4.23 18.36
CA LYS A 64 13.99 4.90 19.45
C LYS A 64 15.15 5.72 18.90
N CYS A 65 15.24 7.00 19.27
CA CYS A 65 16.37 7.85 18.91
C CYS A 65 17.65 7.31 19.57
N ILE A 66 18.66 7.03 18.75
CA ILE A 66 19.97 6.51 19.17
C ILE A 66 20.93 7.68 19.37
N CYS A 67 21.11 8.51 18.34
CA CYS A 67 22.07 9.60 18.35
C CYS A 67 21.72 10.72 17.36
N SER A 68 22.18 11.92 17.68
CA SER A 68 22.18 13.10 16.80
C SER A 68 23.55 13.21 16.13
N LEU A 69 23.60 13.36 14.80
CA LEU A 69 24.84 13.47 14.03
C LEU A 69 25.18 14.95 13.81
N GLU A 70 25.68 15.60 14.87
CA GLU A 70 25.92 17.05 14.88
C GLU A 70 27.31 17.43 14.37
N ASN A 71 28.29 16.54 14.53
CA ASN A 71 29.67 16.81 14.12
C ASN A 71 29.88 16.56 12.63
N ASN A 72 29.95 17.64 11.85
CA ASN A 72 30.13 17.60 10.39
C ASN A 72 31.45 16.93 9.94
N SER A 73 32.51 17.03 10.74
CA SER A 73 33.84 16.47 10.41
C SER A 73 33.99 15.00 10.82
N ALA A 74 33.04 14.46 11.59
CA ALA A 74 33.08 13.06 11.98
C ALA A 74 32.74 12.14 10.80
N LEU A 75 33.30 10.92 10.82
CA LEU A 75 32.97 9.88 9.86
C LEU A 75 31.64 9.22 10.24
N LEU A 76 30.86 8.79 9.26
CA LEU A 76 29.60 8.09 9.51
C LEU A 76 29.79 6.82 10.34
N GLY A 77 30.88 6.08 10.08
CA GLY A 77 31.25 4.88 10.83
C GLY A 77 31.65 5.11 12.28
N SER A 78 31.85 6.37 12.71
CA SER A 78 32.10 6.69 14.13
C SER A 78 30.84 6.64 14.99
N TYR A 79 29.65 6.65 14.36
CA TYR A 79 28.37 6.53 15.02
C TYR A 79 27.91 5.07 15.08
N PRO A 80 27.15 4.66 16.11
CA PRO A 80 26.64 3.30 16.27
C PRO A 80 25.47 3.02 15.31
N LEU A 81 25.76 3.03 14.00
CA LEU A 81 24.79 2.83 12.93
C LEU A 81 24.95 1.45 12.30
N GLU A 82 23.84 0.72 12.21
CA GLU A 82 23.75 -0.60 11.60
C GLU A 82 22.76 -0.62 10.43
N ASP A 83 22.79 -1.71 9.68
CA ASP A 83 21.90 -1.91 8.54
C ASP A 83 20.42 -1.97 8.97
N GLY A 84 19.59 -1.23 8.24
CA GLY A 84 18.16 -1.11 8.50
C GLY A 84 17.80 -0.11 9.59
N MET A 85 18.76 0.69 10.08
CA MET A 85 18.46 1.86 10.90
C MET A 85 17.90 3.01 10.06
N ARG A 86 17.13 3.90 10.70
CA ARG A 86 16.48 5.04 10.06
C ARG A 86 17.27 6.32 10.33
N LEU A 87 17.67 7.01 9.27
CA LEU A 87 18.23 8.35 9.32
C LEU A 87 17.12 9.37 9.04
N HIS A 88 16.79 10.16 10.04
CA HIS A 88 15.77 11.19 10.00
C HIS A 88 16.39 12.56 9.74
N VAL A 89 15.95 13.17 8.64
CA VAL A 89 16.39 14.46 8.14
C VAL A 89 15.39 15.52 8.60
N ILE A 90 15.82 16.35 9.54
CA ILE A 90 15.03 17.47 10.06
C ILE A 90 15.51 18.74 9.38
N ASP A 91 14.64 19.38 8.60
CA ASP A 91 14.91 20.65 7.94
C ASP A 91 13.60 21.43 7.70
N ASN A 92 13.73 22.71 7.36
CA ASN A 92 12.61 23.58 6.96
C ASN A 92 12.25 23.43 5.47
N PHE A 93 13.10 22.78 4.66
CA PHE A 93 12.86 22.48 3.24
C PHE A 93 12.41 23.69 2.41
N LEU A 94 13.05 24.85 2.60
CA LEU A 94 12.66 26.12 1.96
C LEU A 94 12.55 26.00 0.44
N MET A 95 13.55 25.42 -0.22
CA MET A 95 13.56 25.20 -1.67
C MET A 95 12.39 24.32 -2.14
N ARG A 96 12.08 23.26 -1.39
CA ARG A 96 10.96 22.38 -1.70
C ARG A 96 9.62 23.08 -1.51
N ASN A 97 9.51 23.96 -0.52
CA ASN A 97 8.29 24.73 -0.26
C ASN A 97 8.07 25.81 -1.33
N GLU A 98 9.12 26.46 -1.81
CA GLU A 98 9.03 27.45 -2.91
C GLU A 98 8.63 26.82 -4.24
N LEU A 99 9.07 25.57 -4.49
CA LEU A 99 8.70 24.79 -5.67
C LEU A 99 7.38 24.03 -5.51
N ASP A 100 6.73 24.11 -4.34
CA ASP A 100 5.44 23.50 -4.08
C ASP A 100 4.32 24.37 -4.68
N PHE A 101 4.20 24.33 -6.00
CA PHE A 101 3.20 25.09 -6.77
C PHE A 101 1.76 24.57 -6.58
N GLY A 102 1.46 23.87 -5.49
CA GLY A 102 0.14 23.29 -5.22
C GLY A 102 -1.01 24.31 -5.28
N ASN A 103 -0.71 25.58 -4.98
CA ASN A 103 -1.67 26.69 -5.02
C ASN A 103 -1.59 27.56 -6.28
N VAL A 104 -0.77 27.22 -7.29
CA VAL A 104 -0.80 27.92 -8.57
C VAL A 104 -1.99 27.40 -9.37
N PRO A 105 -2.94 28.27 -9.79
CA PRO A 105 -4.02 27.86 -10.67
C PRO A 105 -3.44 27.22 -11.93
N LYS A 106 -3.69 25.92 -12.11
CA LYS A 106 -3.27 25.23 -13.33
C LYS A 106 -4.03 25.84 -14.49
N PHE A 107 -3.31 26.21 -15.54
CA PHE A 107 -3.95 26.65 -16.77
C PHE A 107 -4.62 25.45 -17.43
N GLU A 108 -5.96 25.40 -17.36
CA GLU A 108 -6.78 24.40 -18.03
C GLU A 108 -7.31 24.99 -19.33
N LEU A 109 -6.93 24.42 -20.48
CA LEU A 109 -7.59 24.74 -21.74
C LEU A 109 -8.90 23.97 -21.83
N SER A 110 -9.94 24.61 -22.36
CA SER A 110 -11.14 23.89 -22.76
C SER A 110 -10.80 22.87 -23.86
N HIS A 111 -11.61 21.81 -23.95
CA HIS A 111 -11.39 20.74 -24.93
C HIS A 111 -11.39 21.29 -26.36
N ASP A 112 -12.30 22.23 -26.65
CA ASP A 112 -12.49 22.85 -27.97
C ASP A 112 -11.30 23.76 -28.34
N GLU A 113 -10.75 24.50 -27.38
CA GLU A 113 -9.56 25.33 -27.61
C GLU A 113 -8.31 24.48 -27.82
N TYR A 114 -8.18 23.38 -27.07
CA TYR A 114 -7.07 22.45 -27.21
C TYR A 114 -7.10 21.72 -28.57
N GLU A 115 -8.29 21.39 -29.08
CA GLU A 115 -8.48 20.74 -30.39
C GLU A 115 -8.14 21.66 -31.57
N LYS A 116 -8.32 22.97 -31.42
CA LYS A 116 -7.92 23.96 -32.43
C LYS A 116 -6.40 24.15 -32.52
N LYS A 117 -5.61 23.68 -31.54
CA LYS A 117 -4.15 23.81 -31.56
C LYS A 117 -3.49 22.71 -32.40
N GLY A 118 -2.84 23.12 -33.49
CA GLY A 118 -2.12 22.25 -34.41
C GLY A 118 -0.85 21.62 -33.86
N ASP A 119 -0.21 22.23 -32.85
CA ASP A 119 1.10 21.83 -32.31
C ASP A 119 0.99 21.13 -30.94
N THR A 120 0.01 20.25 -30.77
CA THR A 120 -0.19 19.50 -29.52
C THR A 120 0.16 18.02 -29.71
N VAL A 121 0.50 17.35 -28.61
CA VAL A 121 0.68 15.89 -28.62
C VAL A 121 -0.59 15.19 -29.13
N ARG A 122 -1.77 15.72 -28.81
CA ARG A 122 -3.05 15.20 -29.31
C ARG A 122 -3.22 15.37 -30.81
N SER A 123 -2.94 16.54 -31.38
CA SER A 123 -3.03 16.76 -32.84
C SER A 123 -2.05 15.87 -33.60
N PHE A 124 -0.85 15.67 -33.05
CA PHE A 124 0.14 14.72 -33.58
C PHE A 124 -0.36 13.28 -33.54
N LEU A 125 -0.92 12.83 -32.41
CA LEU A 125 -1.46 11.48 -32.24
C LEU A 125 -2.65 11.22 -33.19
N MET A 126 -3.50 12.23 -33.38
CA MET A 126 -4.64 12.15 -34.31
C MET A 126 -4.17 12.10 -35.77
N LYS A 127 -3.23 12.96 -36.17
CA LYS A 127 -2.70 13.03 -37.54
C LYS A 127 -1.99 11.74 -37.95
N ASN A 128 -1.26 11.11 -37.03
CA ASN A 128 -0.53 9.87 -37.27
C ASN A 128 -1.35 8.61 -36.94
N LYS A 129 -2.62 8.74 -36.55
CA LYS A 129 -3.51 7.63 -36.17
C LYS A 129 -2.88 6.69 -35.12
N LEU A 130 -2.26 7.27 -34.10
CA LEU A 130 -1.56 6.53 -33.05
C LEU A 130 -2.49 6.26 -31.86
N GLY A 131 -2.33 5.09 -31.24
CA GLY A 131 -3.05 4.72 -30.02
C GLY A 131 -4.57 4.70 -30.20
N LYS A 132 -5.27 5.53 -29.41
CA LYS A 132 -6.74 5.64 -29.39
C LYS A 132 -7.35 6.20 -30.68
N TYR A 133 -6.54 6.78 -31.57
CA TYR A 133 -6.98 7.38 -32.83
C TYR A 133 -6.80 6.47 -34.05
N ASN A 134 -6.27 5.24 -33.85
CA ASN A 134 -6.21 4.26 -34.91
C ASN A 134 -7.60 3.62 -35.11
N GLN A 135 -8.30 4.02 -36.18
CA GLN A 135 -9.63 3.50 -36.52
C GLN A 135 -9.68 1.97 -36.60
N GLU A 136 -8.63 1.31 -37.11
CA GLU A 136 -8.59 -0.14 -37.21
C GLU A 136 -8.53 -0.81 -35.82
N ASN A 137 -7.80 -0.23 -34.87
CA ASN A 137 -7.75 -0.76 -33.51
C ASN A 137 -9.06 -0.54 -32.77
N ILE A 138 -9.74 0.59 -33.03
CA ILE A 138 -11.07 0.87 -32.45
C ILE A 138 -12.08 -0.13 -32.98
N GLN A 139 -12.15 -0.30 -34.31
CA GLN A 139 -13.07 -1.25 -34.94
C GLN A 139 -12.80 -2.70 -34.49
N LYS A 140 -11.52 -3.12 -34.43
CA LYS A 140 -11.17 -4.44 -33.90
C LYS A 140 -11.60 -4.61 -32.44
N LYS A 141 -11.42 -3.57 -31.62
CA LYS A 141 -11.82 -3.60 -30.21
C LYS A 141 -13.34 -3.65 -30.05
N GLU A 142 -14.09 -2.88 -30.84
CA GLU A 142 -15.55 -2.90 -30.86
C GLU A 142 -16.09 -4.25 -31.34
N GLN A 143 -15.47 -4.83 -32.38
CA GLN A 143 -15.81 -6.18 -32.85
C GLN A 143 -15.56 -7.23 -31.77
N LEU A 144 -14.40 -7.20 -31.12
CA LEU A 144 -14.08 -8.10 -30.00
C LEU A 144 -15.07 -7.92 -28.84
N GLU A 145 -15.43 -6.69 -28.50
CA GLU A 145 -16.38 -6.42 -27.41
C GLU A 145 -17.80 -6.89 -27.76
N GLU A 146 -18.24 -6.75 -29.02
CA GLU A 146 -19.50 -7.34 -29.48
C GLU A 146 -19.50 -8.86 -29.46
N GLU A 147 -18.39 -9.49 -29.88
CA GLU A 147 -18.23 -10.95 -29.83
C GLU A 147 -18.23 -11.45 -28.39
N GLU A 148 -17.51 -10.80 -27.49
CA GLU A 148 -17.50 -11.10 -26.06
C GLU A 148 -18.88 -10.93 -25.43
N LYS A 149 -19.62 -9.89 -25.83
CA LYS A 149 -20.99 -9.65 -25.36
C LYS A 149 -21.93 -10.76 -25.83
N LYS A 150 -21.92 -11.10 -27.12
CA LYS A 150 -22.73 -12.17 -27.71
C LYS A 150 -22.42 -13.53 -27.05
N LEU A 151 -21.14 -13.82 -26.81
CA LEU A 151 -20.72 -15.03 -26.12
C LEU A 151 -21.28 -15.06 -24.69
N THR A 152 -21.16 -13.95 -23.97
CA THR A 152 -21.65 -13.83 -22.59
C THR A 152 -23.17 -13.96 -22.50
N GLU A 153 -23.92 -13.41 -23.46
CA GLU A 153 -25.39 -13.53 -23.54
C GLU A 153 -25.86 -14.95 -23.86
N SER A 154 -25.07 -15.71 -24.63
CA SER A 154 -25.38 -17.11 -24.94
C SER A 154 -25.22 -18.06 -23.74
N ILE A 155 -24.46 -17.64 -22.72
CA ILE A 155 -24.11 -18.45 -21.57
C ILE A 155 -25.14 -18.26 -20.46
N LYS A 156 -25.83 -19.33 -20.10
CA LYS A 156 -26.82 -19.32 -19.02
C LYS A 156 -26.14 -19.47 -17.65
N ILE A 157 -26.42 -18.53 -16.76
CA ILE A 157 -26.07 -18.63 -15.33
C ILE A 157 -26.69 -19.90 -14.75
N GLY A 158 -25.91 -20.65 -13.97
CA GLY A 158 -26.29 -21.94 -13.38
C GLY A 158 -25.85 -23.17 -14.19
N SER A 159 -25.31 -22.99 -15.40
CA SER A 159 -24.82 -24.10 -16.21
C SER A 159 -23.54 -24.71 -15.63
N ARG A 160 -23.39 -26.03 -15.79
CA ARG A 160 -22.15 -26.74 -15.45
C ARG A 160 -21.07 -26.43 -16.49
N CYS A 161 -19.87 -26.14 -16.02
CA CYS A 161 -18.74 -25.84 -16.87
C CYS A 161 -17.47 -26.53 -16.40
N LYS A 162 -16.54 -26.70 -17.34
CA LYS A 162 -15.20 -27.21 -17.13
C LYS A 162 -14.22 -26.10 -17.53
N VAL A 163 -13.35 -25.71 -16.60
CA VAL A 163 -12.33 -24.69 -16.82
C VAL A 163 -10.99 -25.39 -17.05
N SER A 164 -10.45 -25.25 -18.26
CA SER A 164 -9.13 -25.74 -18.66
C SER A 164 -8.18 -24.54 -18.79
N VAL A 165 -7.14 -24.50 -17.97
CA VAL A 165 -6.09 -23.48 -18.02
C VAL A 165 -4.78 -24.15 -18.42
N GLN A 166 -4.01 -23.51 -19.30
CA GLN A 166 -2.68 -24.00 -19.64
C GLN A 166 -1.83 -24.14 -18.36
N ASN A 167 -1.27 -25.33 -18.15
CA ASN A 167 -0.48 -25.70 -16.95
C ASN A 167 -1.25 -25.88 -15.64
N ALA A 168 -2.57 -26.13 -15.67
CA ALA A 168 -3.33 -26.53 -14.49
C ALA A 168 -4.25 -27.73 -14.78
N SER A 169 -4.57 -28.50 -13.74
CA SER A 169 -5.58 -29.54 -13.82
C SER A 169 -6.95 -28.95 -14.16
N ASP A 170 -7.73 -29.70 -14.93
CA ASP A 170 -9.10 -29.35 -15.28
C ASP A 170 -9.95 -29.17 -14.02
N LYS A 171 -10.66 -28.05 -13.92
CA LYS A 171 -11.53 -27.75 -12.78
C LYS A 171 -12.99 -27.76 -13.19
N LEU A 172 -13.82 -28.44 -12.41
CA LEU A 172 -15.27 -28.45 -12.58
C LEU A 172 -15.93 -27.37 -11.72
N GLY A 173 -16.96 -26.74 -12.25
CA GLY A 173 -17.70 -25.72 -11.54
C GLY A 173 -19.03 -25.36 -12.18
N THR A 174 -19.67 -24.36 -11.59
CA THR A 174 -20.96 -23.83 -12.00
C THR A 174 -20.84 -22.34 -12.28
N ILE A 175 -21.39 -21.90 -13.39
CA ILE A 175 -21.37 -20.48 -13.78
C ILE A 175 -22.30 -19.70 -12.84
N MET A 176 -21.76 -18.71 -12.13
CA MET A 176 -22.49 -17.88 -11.18
C MET A 176 -22.65 -16.42 -11.65
N TYR A 177 -21.86 -16.00 -12.63
CA TYR A 177 -21.86 -14.62 -13.12
C TYR A 177 -21.43 -14.54 -14.58
N THR A 178 -22.02 -13.60 -15.31
CA THR A 178 -21.74 -13.29 -16.72
C THR A 178 -21.94 -11.79 -16.90
N GLY A 179 -20.88 -11.02 -17.21
CA GLY A 179 -20.99 -9.58 -17.40
C GLY A 179 -19.70 -8.81 -17.22
N GLN A 180 -19.77 -7.48 -17.34
CA GLN A 180 -18.64 -6.58 -17.11
C GLN A 180 -18.38 -6.38 -15.62
N VAL A 181 -17.10 -6.41 -15.25
CA VAL A 181 -16.65 -6.25 -13.87
C VAL A 181 -16.07 -4.87 -13.67
N GLU A 182 -16.49 -4.20 -12.60
CA GLU A 182 -16.00 -2.85 -12.32
C GLU A 182 -14.49 -2.86 -12.04
N GLY A 183 -13.75 -2.07 -12.83
CA GLY A 183 -12.29 -2.00 -12.74
C GLY A 183 -11.53 -3.01 -13.61
N LEU A 184 -12.22 -3.91 -14.32
CA LEU A 184 -11.62 -4.80 -15.31
C LEU A 184 -12.23 -4.54 -16.68
N SER A 185 -11.40 -4.50 -17.72
CA SER A 185 -11.86 -4.37 -19.11
C SER A 185 -12.38 -5.71 -19.64
N GLY A 186 -13.41 -5.67 -20.49
CA GLY A 186 -13.98 -6.84 -21.16
C GLY A 186 -15.10 -7.54 -20.38
N TYR A 187 -15.64 -8.59 -20.97
CA TYR A 187 -16.68 -9.41 -20.34
C TYR A 187 -16.08 -10.58 -19.54
N TRP A 188 -16.66 -10.83 -18.36
CA TRP A 188 -16.18 -11.84 -17.43
C TRP A 188 -17.25 -12.88 -17.12
N ILE A 189 -16.80 -14.13 -16.99
CA ILE A 189 -17.62 -15.25 -16.55
C ILE A 189 -17.10 -15.70 -15.18
N GLY A 190 -17.92 -15.53 -14.15
CA GLY A 190 -17.61 -16.00 -12.80
C GLY A 190 -18.03 -17.46 -12.64
N VAL A 191 -17.09 -18.32 -12.26
CA VAL A 191 -17.31 -19.75 -12.02
C VAL A 191 -17.07 -20.09 -10.56
N LYS A 192 -18.04 -20.75 -9.93
CA LYS A 192 -17.89 -21.37 -8.61
C LYS A 192 -17.37 -22.80 -8.81
N TYR A 193 -16.14 -23.06 -8.40
CA TYR A 193 -15.58 -24.41 -8.40
C TYR A 193 -16.26 -25.29 -7.34
N ASP A 194 -16.36 -26.59 -7.63
CA ASP A 194 -16.87 -27.57 -6.66
C ASP A 194 -15.85 -27.85 -5.57
N GLU A 195 -14.57 -27.86 -5.95
CA GLU A 195 -13.44 -28.02 -5.05
C GLU A 195 -13.00 -26.65 -4.50
N PRO A 196 -12.46 -26.58 -3.27
CA PRO A 196 -11.99 -25.34 -2.64
C PRO A 196 -10.66 -24.84 -3.24
N LEU A 197 -10.60 -24.72 -4.57
CA LEU A 197 -9.43 -24.29 -5.36
C LEU A 197 -9.58 -22.85 -5.90
N GLY A 198 -10.57 -22.12 -5.40
CA GLY A 198 -10.83 -20.73 -5.78
C GLY A 198 -9.79 -19.77 -5.17
N LYS A 199 -9.39 -18.75 -5.94
CA LYS A 199 -8.53 -17.66 -5.43
C LYS A 199 -9.32 -16.66 -4.58
N ASN A 200 -10.61 -16.49 -4.87
CA ASN A 200 -11.49 -15.48 -4.27
C ASN A 200 -12.85 -16.12 -3.90
N ASP A 201 -13.57 -15.54 -2.94
CA ASP A 201 -14.92 -15.95 -2.51
C ASP A 201 -16.06 -15.41 -3.41
N GLY A 202 -15.71 -14.81 -4.56
CA GLY A 202 -16.66 -14.25 -5.54
C GLY A 202 -17.09 -12.81 -5.27
N ARG A 203 -16.57 -12.12 -4.23
CA ARG A 203 -16.95 -10.73 -3.91
C ARG A 203 -16.24 -9.64 -4.71
N SER A 204 -15.21 -9.98 -5.49
CA SER A 204 -14.33 -8.99 -6.11
C SER A 204 -14.90 -8.29 -7.36
N ALA A 205 -16.10 -8.64 -7.82
CA ALA A 205 -16.52 -8.32 -9.19
C ALA A 205 -17.82 -7.51 -9.36
N SER A 206 -18.73 -7.53 -8.39
CA SER A 206 -19.95 -6.73 -8.44
C SER A 206 -20.08 -5.96 -7.14
N LYS A 207 -20.02 -4.63 -7.19
CA LYS A 207 -20.42 -3.78 -6.07
C LYS A 207 -21.89 -4.04 -5.72
N LYS A 208 -22.12 -5.03 -4.87
CA LYS A 208 -23.14 -4.87 -3.83
C LYS A 208 -22.42 -4.18 -2.69
N SER A 209 -22.66 -2.87 -2.59
CA SER A 209 -22.26 -2.06 -1.44
C SER A 209 -22.37 -2.88 -0.17
N PHE A 210 -21.26 -2.95 0.56
CA PHE A 210 -21.14 -3.61 1.83
C PHE A 210 -22.11 -2.94 2.83
N LYS A 211 -23.37 -3.41 2.89
CA LYS A 211 -24.26 -3.09 3.99
C LYS A 211 -23.88 -3.98 5.16
N VAL A 212 -23.00 -3.44 6.00
CA VAL A 212 -22.60 -3.99 7.31
C VAL A 212 -23.82 -4.44 8.15
N GLN A 213 -24.99 -3.85 7.90
CA GLN A 213 -26.27 -4.14 8.58
C GLN A 213 -27.02 -5.42 8.16
N LYS A 214 -26.54 -6.21 7.18
CA LYS A 214 -27.27 -7.42 6.71
C LYS A 214 -26.44 -8.71 6.68
N LEU A 215 -25.24 -8.70 7.25
CA LEU A 215 -24.65 -9.98 7.68
C LEU A 215 -25.44 -10.44 8.91
N PRO A 216 -25.76 -11.73 9.09
CA PRO A 216 -26.15 -12.19 10.40
C PRO A 216 -24.97 -11.84 11.31
N PRO A 217 -25.14 -10.93 12.27
CA PRO A 217 -24.07 -10.67 13.19
C PRO A 217 -23.90 -11.98 13.96
N LYS A 218 -22.67 -12.51 14.04
CA LYS A 218 -22.29 -13.13 15.31
C LYS A 218 -22.11 -11.95 16.27
N GLU A 219 -23.23 -11.33 16.66
CA GLU A 219 -23.37 -10.11 17.49
C GLU A 219 -22.41 -10.25 18.68
N ASN A 220 -22.44 -11.43 19.29
CA ASN A 220 -21.60 -11.82 20.41
C ASN A 220 -20.08 -11.77 20.13
N ALA A 221 -19.58 -12.01 18.92
CA ALA A 221 -18.13 -11.98 18.67
C ALA A 221 -17.57 -10.55 18.56
N THR A 222 -18.35 -9.66 17.95
CA THR A 222 -17.97 -8.26 17.73
C THR A 222 -18.09 -7.47 19.02
N ASP A 223 -19.15 -7.70 19.80
CA ASP A 223 -19.36 -7.04 21.10
C ASP A 223 -18.24 -7.39 22.08
N GLU A 224 -17.90 -8.68 22.19
CA GLU A 224 -16.83 -9.14 23.08
C GLU A 224 -15.44 -8.62 22.65
N HIS A 225 -15.20 -8.41 21.35
CA HIS A 225 -13.98 -7.75 20.87
C HIS A 225 -13.95 -6.26 21.24
N CYS A 226 -15.04 -5.53 21.02
CA CYS A 226 -15.17 -4.12 21.39
C CYS A 226 -14.98 -3.90 22.89
N PHE A 227 -15.54 -4.77 23.73
CA PHE A 227 -15.37 -4.70 25.18
C PHE A 227 -13.91 -4.90 25.62
N ARG A 228 -13.19 -5.87 25.04
CA ARG A 228 -11.77 -6.08 25.38
C ARG A 228 -10.87 -4.93 24.94
N VAL A 229 -11.12 -4.36 23.75
CA VAL A 229 -10.39 -3.19 23.26
C VAL A 229 -10.63 -1.98 24.19
N PHE A 230 -11.88 -1.76 24.60
CA PHE A 230 -12.21 -0.69 25.54
C PHE A 230 -11.51 -0.86 26.90
N HIS A 231 -11.53 -2.08 27.46
CA HIS A 231 -10.82 -2.38 28.71
C HIS A 231 -9.32 -2.09 28.61
N GLN A 232 -8.68 -2.52 27.53
CA GLN A 232 -7.24 -2.30 27.29
C GLN A 232 -6.89 -0.82 27.20
N ILE A 233 -7.73 -0.02 26.55
CA ILE A 233 -7.55 1.43 26.45
C ILE A 233 -7.70 2.08 27.83
N GLN A 234 -8.71 1.70 28.61
CA GLN A 234 -8.94 2.25 29.97
C GLN A 234 -7.79 1.91 30.92
N ALA A 235 -7.19 0.73 30.79
CA ALA A 235 -5.98 0.36 31.52
C ALA A 235 -4.79 1.27 31.19
N TRP A 236 -4.60 1.68 29.93
CA TRP A 236 -3.56 2.65 29.55
C TRP A 236 -3.78 4.03 30.17
N TYR A 237 -5.04 4.43 30.35
CA TYR A 237 -5.41 5.66 31.06
C TYR A 237 -5.39 5.51 32.59
N SER A 238 -4.85 4.42 33.13
CA SER A 238 -4.81 4.13 34.57
C SER A 238 -6.20 4.11 35.23
N ASN A 239 -7.24 3.77 34.48
CA ASN A 239 -8.60 3.57 34.99
C ASN A 239 -8.88 2.06 35.11
N PRO A 240 -8.78 1.47 36.31
CA PRO A 240 -8.92 0.03 36.48
C PRO A 240 -10.38 -0.40 36.34
N LEU A 241 -10.69 -1.08 35.23
CA LEU A 241 -11.98 -1.71 35.01
C LEU A 241 -11.93 -3.21 35.28
N ASP A 242 -13.03 -3.78 35.78
CA ASP A 242 -13.17 -5.21 36.05
C ASP A 242 -13.16 -6.01 34.73
N PRO A 243 -12.13 -6.82 34.44
CA PRO A 243 -12.00 -7.54 33.17
C PRO A 243 -13.19 -8.47 32.87
N LEU A 244 -13.84 -9.01 33.90
CA LEU A 244 -14.94 -9.96 33.76
C LEU A 244 -16.20 -9.34 33.15
N LYS A 245 -16.33 -8.01 33.25
CA LYS A 245 -17.43 -7.25 32.62
C LYS A 245 -17.14 -6.87 31.17
N TYR A 246 -15.88 -6.96 30.75
CA TYR A 246 -15.39 -6.46 29.47
C TYR A 246 -14.72 -7.55 28.61
N GLY A 247 -15.41 -8.68 28.48
CA GLY A 247 -15.08 -9.74 27.51
C GLY A 247 -13.96 -10.70 27.88
N TRP A 248 -13.70 -10.82 29.18
CA TRP A 248 -12.85 -11.84 29.78
C TRP A 248 -13.65 -12.76 30.70
N LYS A 249 -13.26 -14.03 30.77
CA LYS A 249 -13.73 -15.00 31.76
C LYS A 249 -12.55 -15.54 32.57
N LYS A 250 -12.82 -16.07 33.76
CA LYS A 250 -11.79 -16.72 34.59
C LYS A 250 -11.67 -18.18 34.17
N GLY A 251 -10.56 -18.54 33.55
CA GLY A 251 -10.19 -19.91 33.21
C GLY A 251 -9.07 -20.44 34.13
N ASP A 252 -8.68 -21.70 33.90
CA ASP A 252 -7.68 -22.40 34.73
C ASP A 252 -6.29 -21.75 34.69
N ARG A 253 -6.01 -20.95 33.67
CA ARG A 253 -4.73 -20.24 33.46
C ARG A 253 -4.81 -18.72 33.68
N GLY A 254 -5.93 -18.21 34.21
CA GLY A 254 -6.13 -16.78 34.45
C GLY A 254 -7.30 -16.21 33.64
N LEU A 255 -7.15 -14.97 33.13
CA LEU A 255 -8.18 -14.33 32.32
C LEU A 255 -8.09 -14.80 30.87
N GLU A 256 -9.16 -15.43 30.39
CA GLU A 256 -9.29 -15.93 29.02
C GLU A 256 -10.37 -15.13 28.27
N PRO A 257 -10.21 -14.87 26.97
CA PRO A 257 -11.20 -14.12 26.20
C PRO A 257 -12.48 -14.94 25.98
N ILE A 258 -13.64 -14.30 26.12
CA ILE A 258 -14.93 -14.93 25.79
C ILE A 258 -15.03 -15.08 24.27
N THR A 259 -15.36 -16.29 23.80
CA THR A 259 -15.51 -16.61 22.38
C THR A 259 -16.97 -16.91 22.04
N SER A 260 -17.37 -16.65 20.79
CA SER A 260 -18.77 -16.77 20.33
C SER A 260 -19.37 -18.18 20.33
N ASN A 261 -18.58 -19.20 20.71
CA ASN A 261 -19.06 -20.56 20.93
C ASN A 261 -19.40 -20.85 22.40
N ASP A 262 -19.05 -19.96 23.34
CA ASP A 262 -19.43 -20.08 24.75
C ASP A 262 -20.87 -19.56 24.92
N SER A 263 -21.84 -20.46 24.85
CA SER A 263 -23.27 -20.17 25.09
C SER A 263 -23.59 -20.02 26.58
N SER A 264 -22.87 -19.15 27.29
CA SER A 264 -23.10 -18.88 28.70
C SER A 264 -23.12 -17.37 28.97
N ARG A 265 -24.17 -16.73 28.46
CA ARG A 265 -24.69 -15.46 28.97
C ARG A 265 -26.21 -15.47 28.79
#